data_AF-A0A829HND0-F1
#
_entry.id   AF-A0A829HND0-F1
#
_cell.length_a   1.000
_cell.length_b   1.000
_cell.length_c   1.000
_cell.angle_alpha   90.00
_cell.angle_beta   90.00
_cell.angle_gamma   90.00
#
_symmetry.space_group_name_H-M   'P 1'
#
loop_
_entity.id
_entity.type
_entity.pdbx_description
1 polymer ?
#
loop_
_entity_poly.entity_id
_entity_poly.type
_entity_poly.pdbx_seq_one_letter_code
_entity_poly.pdbx_strand_id
1 'polypeptide(L)'
;MSVKPYDAFEIDRLVKYYRNIPNFPKTSQELYLDDAAMMAGLYIDPISNLEDRFRDIFVFSEYKKPVDIKQAQTIGGVDQFDIQEIAYFISDILVHEKYHTGLFGSMIINGVIENMICRLETLLQDEKVLHSPQKSWWKFWR
;
A
#
# COMPACT_ATOMS: atom_id res chain seq x y z
N MET A 1 -2.46 -17.98 -19.04
CA MET A 1 -1.43 -17.93 -17.99
C MET A 1 -2.15 -17.80 -16.66
N SER A 2 -1.96 -18.73 -15.74
CA SER A 2 -2.53 -18.63 -14.38
C SER A 2 -1.79 -17.50 -13.66
N VAL A 3 -2.53 -16.45 -13.31
CA VAL A 3 -2.04 -15.35 -12.48
C VAL A 3 -1.67 -15.96 -11.13
N LYS A 4 -0.40 -15.87 -10.72
CA LYS A 4 -0.07 -16.18 -9.32
C LYS A 4 -0.83 -15.16 -8.46
N PRO A 5 -1.69 -15.60 -7.53
CA PRO A 5 -2.36 -14.69 -6.63
C PRO A 5 -1.28 -13.92 -5.84
N TYR A 6 -1.56 -12.65 -5.56
CA TYR A 6 -0.75 -11.90 -4.61
C TYR A 6 -0.77 -12.61 -3.26
N ASP A 7 0.29 -12.44 -2.46
CA ASP A 7 0.32 -13.03 -1.13
C ASP A 7 -0.53 -12.19 -0.17
N ALA A 8 -1.79 -12.59 0.00
CA ALA A 8 -2.74 -11.95 0.91
C ALA A 8 -2.25 -11.88 2.35
N PHE A 9 -1.39 -12.82 2.77
CA PHE A 9 -0.80 -12.81 4.10
C PHE A 9 0.23 -11.68 4.24
N GLU A 10 1.08 -11.46 3.25
CA GLU A 10 2.05 -10.35 3.28
C GLU A 10 1.35 -8.98 3.16
N ILE A 11 0.27 -8.87 2.39
CA ILE A 11 -0.54 -7.64 2.36
C ILE A 11 -1.20 -7.39 3.72
N ASP A 12 -1.79 -8.40 4.35
CA ASP A 12 -2.39 -8.26 5.69
C ASP A 12 -1.33 -7.84 6.73
N ARG A 13 -0.09 -8.35 6.63
CA ARG A 13 1.03 -7.90 7.47
C ARG A 13 1.42 -6.45 7.22
N LEU A 14 1.47 -6.00 5.96
CA LEU A 14 1.74 -4.61 5.61
C LEU A 14 0.67 -3.68 6.19
N VAL A 15 -0.61 -3.99 5.97
CA VAL A 15 -1.73 -3.21 6.50
C VAL A 15 -1.66 -3.12 8.02
N LYS A 16 -1.48 -4.27 8.70
CA LYS A 16 -1.32 -4.30 10.16
C LYS A 16 -0.12 -3.50 10.64
N TYR A 17 1.01 -3.55 9.92
CA TYR A 17 2.19 -2.78 10.26
C TYR A 17 1.86 -1.28 10.22
N TYR A 18 1.32 -0.80 9.10
CA TYR A 18 0.93 0.59 8.92
C TYR A 18 0.00 1.09 10.02
N ARG A 19 -1.08 0.34 10.30
CA ARG A 19 -2.09 0.71 11.32
C ARG A 19 -1.54 0.73 12.75
N ASN A 20 -0.43 0.04 13.01
CA ASN A 20 0.20 -0.05 14.34
C ASN A 20 1.39 0.90 14.53
N ILE A 21 1.73 1.75 13.55
CA ILE A 21 2.77 2.76 13.74
C ILE A 21 2.25 3.81 14.73
N PRO A 22 2.89 3.95 15.91
CA PRO A 22 2.47 4.93 16.89
C PRO A 22 2.79 6.35 16.40
N ASN A 23 1.89 7.30 16.66
CA ASN A 23 2.06 8.71 16.27
C ASN A 23 2.49 8.88 14.81
N PHE A 24 1.70 8.29 13.90
CA PHE A 24 2.00 8.32 12.47
C PHE A 24 2.28 9.76 11.99
N PRO A 25 3.39 10.02 11.26
CA PRO A 25 3.80 11.36 10.87
C PRO A 25 2.73 12.11 10.07
N LYS A 26 2.52 13.38 10.40
CA LYS A 26 1.58 14.30 9.75
C LYS A 26 2.25 15.51 9.11
N THR A 27 3.52 15.72 9.41
CA THR A 27 4.33 16.79 8.85
C THR A 27 5.64 16.26 8.29
N SER A 28 6.27 17.01 7.38
CA SER A 28 7.56 16.63 6.81
C SER A 28 8.64 16.46 7.89
N GLN A 29 8.62 17.28 8.95
CA GLN A 29 9.60 17.24 10.03
C GLN A 29 9.51 15.95 10.85
N GLU A 30 8.30 15.45 11.06
CA GLU A 30 8.06 14.20 11.83
C GLU A 30 8.51 12.93 11.09
N LEU A 31 8.82 13.03 9.80
CA LEU A 31 9.36 11.90 9.02
C LEU A 31 10.83 11.61 9.31
N TYR A 32 11.56 12.56 9.91
CA TYR A 32 13.01 12.51 10.08
C TYR A 32 13.39 12.70 11.55
N LEU A 33 14.55 12.16 11.94
CA LEU A 33 15.08 12.35 13.30
C LEU A 33 15.55 13.79 13.55
N ASP A 34 16.14 14.41 12.54
CA ASP A 34 16.65 15.77 12.55
C ASP A 34 16.80 16.32 11.11
N ASP A 35 17.24 17.58 11.00
CA ASP A 35 17.45 18.25 9.71
C ASP A 35 18.54 17.59 8.86
N ALA A 36 19.54 16.95 9.48
CA ALA A 36 20.60 16.25 8.75
C ALA A 36 20.07 14.97 8.10
N ALA A 37 19.23 14.22 8.82
CA ALA A 37 18.50 13.06 8.30
C ALA A 37 17.55 13.48 7.17
N MET A 38 16.86 14.61 7.30
CA MET A 38 16.03 15.17 6.23
C MET A 38 16.85 15.46 4.96
N MET A 39 18.00 16.13 5.09
CA MET A 39 18.89 16.40 3.95
C MET A 39 19.46 15.13 3.31
N ALA A 40 19.59 14.04 4.08
CA ALA A 40 20.06 12.75 3.62
C ALA A 40 18.95 11.81 3.13
N GLY A 41 17.67 12.18 3.29
CA GLY A 41 16.54 11.31 2.96
C GLY A 41 16.36 10.11 3.88
N LEU A 42 16.82 10.21 5.13
CA LEU A 42 16.82 9.11 6.09
C LEU A 42 15.61 9.20 7.00
N TYR A 43 14.57 8.45 6.67
CA TYR A 43 13.35 8.40 7.46
C TYR A 43 13.58 7.80 8.86
N ILE A 44 12.70 8.13 9.80
CA ILE A 44 12.59 7.40 11.07
C ILE A 44 12.31 5.91 10.82
N ASP A 45 12.77 5.04 11.72
CA ASP A 45 12.66 3.59 11.58
C ASP A 45 11.27 3.09 11.18
N PRO A 46 10.15 3.57 11.75
CA PRO A 46 8.82 3.08 11.36
C PRO A 46 8.50 3.34 9.88
N ILE A 47 8.96 4.46 9.33
CA ILE A 47 8.69 4.85 7.94
C ILE A 47 9.66 4.15 6.98
N SER A 48 10.94 4.03 7.34
CA SER A 48 11.90 3.24 6.56
C SER A 48 11.45 1.77 6.44
N ASN A 49 11.01 1.17 7.55
CA ASN A 49 10.49 -0.20 7.55
C ASN A 49 9.18 -0.33 6.75
N LEU A 50 8.34 0.71 6.74
CA LEU A 50 7.13 0.73 5.91
C LEU A 50 7.50 0.74 4.43
N GLU A 51 8.47 1.58 4.03
CA GLU A 51 8.99 1.65 2.66
C GLU A 51 9.53 0.29 2.20
N ASP A 52 10.34 -0.36 3.03
CA ASP A 52 10.93 -1.68 2.74
C ASP A 52 9.85 -2.74 2.50
N ARG A 53 8.80 -2.76 3.33
CA ARG A 53 7.66 -3.69 3.14
C ARG A 53 6.93 -3.45 1.82
N PHE A 54 6.67 -2.20 1.46
CA PHE A 54 6.07 -1.88 0.16
C PHE A 54 7.00 -2.31 -0.99
N ARG A 55 8.31 -2.12 -0.83
CA ARG A 55 9.31 -2.52 -1.82
C ARG A 55 9.31 -4.04 -2.04
N ASP A 56 9.34 -4.81 -0.96
CA ASP A 56 9.35 -6.27 -1.01
C ASP A 56 8.10 -6.85 -1.67
N ILE A 57 6.93 -6.27 -1.38
CA ILE A 57 5.65 -6.77 -1.89
C ILE A 57 5.43 -6.35 -3.36
N PHE A 58 5.69 -5.09 -3.71
CA PHE A 58 5.19 -4.51 -4.96
C PHE A 58 6.27 -4.20 -5.99
N VAL A 59 7.47 -3.77 -5.59
CA VAL A 59 8.52 -3.39 -6.56
C VAL A 59 9.00 -4.61 -7.35
N PHE A 60 9.13 -5.76 -6.69
CA PHE A 60 9.55 -7.01 -7.32
C PHE A 60 8.39 -7.84 -7.89
N SER A 61 7.14 -7.34 -7.82
CA SER A 61 6.01 -8.02 -8.45
C SER A 61 6.20 -8.11 -9.97
N GLU A 62 6.10 -9.32 -10.52
CA GLU A 62 6.13 -9.58 -11.97
C GLU A 62 4.81 -9.17 -12.65
N TYR A 63 3.78 -8.82 -11.88
CA TYR A 63 2.43 -8.57 -12.36
C TYR A 63 2.00 -7.15 -12.00
N LYS A 64 2.20 -6.22 -12.94
CA LYS A 64 1.84 -4.81 -12.79
C LYS A 64 0.97 -4.38 -13.97
N LYS A 65 -0.13 -3.70 -13.67
CA LYS A 65 -1.05 -3.16 -14.67
C LYS A 65 -0.90 -1.63 -14.68
N PRO A 66 -0.47 -1.03 -15.80
CA PRO A 66 -0.27 0.42 -15.87
C PRO A 66 -1.52 1.21 -15.54
N VAL A 67 -1.34 2.29 -14.77
CA VAL A 67 -2.38 3.25 -14.41
C VAL A 67 -1.93 4.68 -14.67
N ASP A 68 -2.87 5.61 -14.71
CA ASP A 68 -2.57 7.04 -14.65
C ASP A 68 -2.11 7.41 -13.24
N ILE A 69 -0.81 7.65 -13.09
CA ILE A 69 -0.15 8.02 -11.82
C ILE A 69 -0.71 9.33 -11.26
N LYS A 70 -1.04 10.31 -12.12
CA LYS A 70 -1.56 11.59 -11.65
C LYS A 70 -2.95 11.42 -11.08
N GLN A 71 -3.80 10.63 -11.74
CA GLN A 71 -5.12 10.30 -11.21
C GLN A 71 -5.02 9.51 -9.91
N ALA A 72 -4.12 8.53 -9.83
CA ALA A 72 -3.93 7.69 -8.65
C ALA A 72 -3.53 8.48 -7.39
N GLN A 73 -2.80 9.60 -7.55
CA GLN A 73 -2.40 10.47 -6.44
C GLN A 73 -3.52 11.39 -5.92
N THR A 74 -4.68 11.43 -6.57
CA THR A 74 -5.84 12.21 -6.10
C THR A 74 -6.65 11.45 -5.06
N ILE A 75 -7.46 12.18 -4.27
CA ILE A 75 -8.39 11.57 -3.30
C ILE A 75 -9.36 10.65 -4.05
N GLY A 76 -9.46 9.40 -3.62
CA GLY A 76 -10.29 8.37 -4.26
C GLY A 76 -9.72 7.81 -5.58
N GLY A 77 -8.53 8.27 -6.01
CA GLY A 77 -7.91 7.87 -7.27
C GLY A 77 -7.60 6.37 -7.38
N VAL A 78 -7.55 5.67 -6.25
CA VAL A 78 -7.24 4.23 -6.15
C VAL A 78 -8.43 3.37 -5.73
N ASP A 79 -9.63 3.94 -5.55
CA ASP A 79 -10.79 3.24 -4.96
C ASP A 79 -11.22 2.00 -5.76
N GLN A 80 -10.98 2.02 -7.07
CA GLN A 80 -11.35 0.95 -7.99
C GLN A 80 -10.17 0.08 -8.42
N PHE A 81 -8.97 0.34 -7.90
CA PHE A 81 -7.78 -0.37 -8.36
C PHE A 81 -7.84 -1.85 -7.95
N ASP A 82 -7.48 -2.73 -8.87
CA ASP A 82 -7.09 -4.09 -8.55
C ASP A 82 -5.66 -4.13 -7.97
N ILE A 83 -5.24 -5.30 -7.50
CA ILE A 83 -3.92 -5.44 -6.87
C ILE A 83 -2.75 -5.17 -7.83
N GLN A 84 -2.92 -5.42 -9.13
CA GLN A 84 -1.86 -5.22 -10.13
C GLN A 84 -1.71 -3.73 -10.45
N GLU A 85 -2.81 -2.98 -10.37
CA GLU A 85 -2.83 -1.51 -10.47
C GLU A 85 -2.17 -0.86 -9.24
N ILE A 86 -2.48 -1.35 -8.03
CA ILE A 86 -1.77 -0.93 -6.81
C ILE A 86 -0.26 -1.26 -6.91
N ALA A 87 0.09 -2.45 -7.40
CA ALA A 87 1.49 -2.85 -7.56
C ALA A 87 2.24 -1.96 -8.55
N TYR A 88 1.60 -1.56 -9.65
CA TYR A 88 2.18 -0.60 -10.58
C TYR A 88 2.41 0.75 -9.91
N PHE A 89 1.39 1.27 -9.20
CA PHE A 89 1.44 2.60 -8.60
C PHE A 89 2.49 2.71 -7.48
N ILE A 90 2.54 1.76 -6.54
CA ILE A 90 3.56 1.72 -5.49
C ILE A 90 4.96 1.58 -6.10
N SER A 91 5.10 0.71 -7.11
CA SER A 91 6.39 0.52 -7.76
C SER A 91 6.87 1.79 -8.44
N ASP A 92 5.97 2.57 -9.03
CA ASP A 92 6.31 3.86 -9.62
C ASP A 92 6.85 4.83 -8.56
N ILE A 93 6.14 4.99 -7.43
CA ILE A 93 6.58 5.83 -6.31
C ILE A 93 7.98 5.41 -5.82
N LEU A 94 8.19 4.13 -5.55
CA LEU A 94 9.42 3.63 -4.92
C LEU A 94 10.61 3.49 -5.86
N VAL A 95 10.38 3.41 -7.17
CA VAL A 95 11.45 3.51 -8.18
C VAL A 95 11.86 4.97 -8.34
N HIS A 96 10.91 5.90 -8.31
CA HIS A 96 11.18 7.32 -8.43
C HIS A 96 11.73 7.96 -7.14
N GLU A 97 11.51 7.37 -5.97
CA GLU A 97 12.15 7.77 -4.70
C GLU A 97 13.68 7.89 -4.83
N LYS A 98 14.30 6.99 -5.59
CA LYS A 98 15.76 7.00 -5.82
C LYS A 98 16.26 8.27 -6.51
N TYR A 99 15.38 8.96 -7.23
CA TYR A 99 15.67 10.19 -7.96
C TYR A 99 15.06 11.43 -7.30
N HIS A 100 14.09 11.21 -6.39
CA HIS A 100 13.34 12.25 -5.69
C HIS A 100 13.29 11.91 -4.20
N THR A 101 14.38 12.24 -3.51
CA THR A 101 14.50 12.06 -2.05
C THR A 101 13.29 12.67 -1.33
N GLY A 102 12.58 11.86 -0.54
CA GLY A 102 11.41 12.33 0.20
C GLY A 102 10.08 12.14 -0.53
N LEU A 103 10.04 11.54 -1.72
CA LEU A 103 8.80 11.34 -2.48
C LEU A 103 7.82 10.44 -1.72
N PHE A 104 8.26 9.30 -1.21
CA PHE A 104 7.48 8.37 -0.39
C PHE A 104 6.97 9.06 0.87
N GLY A 105 7.84 9.82 1.56
CA GLY A 105 7.46 10.69 2.66
C GLY A 105 6.37 11.68 2.29
N SER A 106 6.48 12.36 1.14
CA SER A 106 5.45 13.29 0.68
C SER A 106 4.11 12.59 0.38
N MET A 107 4.15 11.36 -0.15
CA MET A 107 2.95 10.54 -0.39
C MET A 107 2.29 10.09 0.91
N ILE A 108 3.07 9.92 1.99
CA ILE A 108 2.54 9.70 3.34
C ILE A 108 1.77 10.94 3.81
N ILE A 109 2.41 12.11 3.79
CA ILE A 109 1.82 13.36 4.28
C ILE A 109 0.57 13.75 3.50
N ASN A 110 0.56 13.50 2.19
CA ASN A 110 -0.56 13.83 1.31
C ASN A 110 -1.71 12.80 1.39
N GLY A 111 -1.60 11.76 2.23
CA GLY A 111 -2.65 10.74 2.40
C GLY A 111 -2.74 9.74 1.24
N VAL A 112 -1.79 9.74 0.31
CA VAL A 112 -1.77 8.79 -0.81
C VAL A 112 -1.51 7.37 -0.30
N ILE A 113 -0.56 7.20 0.64
CA ILE A 113 -0.33 5.90 1.28
C ILE A 113 -1.56 5.42 2.05
N GLU A 114 -2.23 6.31 2.78
CA GLU A 114 -3.48 5.98 3.50
C GLU A 114 -4.56 5.45 2.55
N ASN A 115 -4.80 6.14 1.43
CA ASN A 115 -5.79 5.69 0.44
C ASN A 115 -5.47 4.30 -0.11
N MET A 116 -4.18 4.00 -0.34
CA MET A 116 -3.75 2.67 -0.76
C MET A 116 -3.96 1.61 0.31
N ILE A 117 -3.67 1.92 1.58
CA ILE A 117 -3.93 1.00 2.70
C ILE A 117 -5.43 0.68 2.81
N CYS A 118 -6.29 1.69 2.75
CA CYS A 118 -7.75 1.51 2.73
C CYS A 118 -8.21 0.61 1.56
N ARG A 119 -7.59 0.79 0.37
CA ARG A 119 -7.92 -0.06 -0.78
C ARG A 119 -7.47 -1.50 -0.58
N LEU A 120 -6.27 -1.72 -0.07
CA LEU A 120 -5.75 -3.05 0.27
C LEU A 120 -6.62 -3.76 1.31
N GLU A 121 -7.11 -3.03 2.32
CA GLU A 121 -8.06 -3.55 3.31
C GLU A 121 -9.36 -4.06 2.65
N THR A 122 -9.88 -3.33 1.66
CA THR A 122 -11.08 -3.73 0.92
C THR A 122 -10.81 -5.00 0.10
N LEU A 123 -9.69 -5.06 -0.63
CA LEU A 123 -9.30 -6.23 -1.41
C LEU A 123 -9.15 -7.49 -0.53
N LEU A 124 -8.55 -7.36 0.66
CA LEU A 124 -8.43 -8.46 1.63
C LEU A 124 -9.79 -8.92 2.18
N GLN A 125 -10.75 -8.00 2.33
CA GLN A 125 -12.10 -8.35 2.76
C GLN A 125 -12.87 -9.10 1.67
N ASP A 126 -12.80 -8.63 0.43
CA ASP A 126 -13.43 -9.27 -0.73
C ASP A 126 -12.92 -10.71 -0.91
N GLU A 127 -11.61 -10.93 -0.74
CA GLU A 127 -11.00 -12.25 -0.79
C GLU A 127 -11.50 -13.17 0.35
N LYS A 128 -11.61 -12.66 1.58
CA LYS A 128 -12.19 -13.41 2.71
C LYS A 128 -13.65 -13.78 2.46
N VAL A 129 -14.43 -12.91 1.82
CA VAL A 129 -15.82 -13.20 1.44
C VAL A 129 -15.88 -14.28 0.38
N LEU A 130 -15.03 -14.21 -0.65
CA LEU A 130 -14.94 -15.23 -1.72
C LEU A 130 -14.55 -16.62 -1.20
N HIS A 131 -13.68 -16.68 -0.18
CA HIS A 131 -13.21 -17.93 0.43
C HIS A 131 -13.98 -18.35 1.70
N SER A 132 -15.00 -17.58 2.11
CA SER A 132 -15.89 -17.99 3.18
C SER A 132 -16.79 -19.14 2.71
N PRO A 133 -17.06 -20.17 3.55
CA PRO A 133 -18.02 -21.20 3.19
C PRO A 133 -19.37 -20.51 2.95
N GLN A 134 -19.86 -20.55 1.71
CA GLN A 134 -21.22 -20.11 1.41
C GLN A 134 -22.16 -20.90 2.32
N LYS A 135 -22.79 -20.24 3.31
CA LYS A 135 -23.93 -20.82 4.00
C LYS A 135 -25.03 -20.98 2.94
N SER A 136 -25.11 -22.19 2.39
CA SER A 136 -26.23 -22.62 1.57
C SER A 136 -27.49 -22.57 2.43
N TRP A 137 -28.30 -21.53 2.25
CA TRP A 137 -29.64 -21.42 2.85
C TRP A 137 -30.71 -22.18 2.04
N TRP A 138 -30.32 -23.18 1.24
CA TRP A 138 -31.26 -24.05 0.53
C TRP A 138 -31.54 -25.34 1.30
N LYS A 139 -32.05 -25.23 2.53
CA LYS A 139 -32.73 -26.33 3.23
C LYS A 139 -33.79 -25.83 4.20
N PHE A 140 -34.86 -25.19 3.71
CA PHE A 140 -36.16 -25.19 4.38
C PHE A 140 -37.29 -25.11 3.35
N TRP A 141 -37.46 -26.21 2.62
CA TRP A 141 -38.76 -26.65 2.12
C TRP A 141 -38.82 -28.18 2.27
N ARG A 142 -39.19 -28.64 3.47
CA ARG A 142 -39.96 -29.87 3.70
C ARG A 142 -40.73 -29.70 5.00
#